data_AF-X6CML2-F1
#
_entry.id   AF-X6CML2-F1
#
_cell.length_a   1.000
_cell.length_b   1.000
_cell.length_c   1.000
_cell.angle_alpha   90.00
_cell.angle_beta   90.00
_cell.angle_gamma   90.00
#
_symmetry.space_group_name_H-M   'P 1'
#
loop_
_entity.id
_entity.type
_entity.pdbx_description
1 polymer ?
#
loop_
_entity_poly.entity_id
_entity_poly.type
_entity_poly.pdbx_seq_one_letter_code
_entity_poly.pdbx_strand_id
1 'polypeptide(L)'
;MLKAMILRFARDRRGNFALATAIAMLPIMISVAGIMDLVGTSDDAAVLQNSLDAAGLAVGTKYSPGMTASNVRALGLTFFSANMSAADQQEYSGSVSNFSAAASGDASAYYISVSSSISRASFIRGAPSWPAHRSASVKLEPGAQACVLALDPQASAAVSLQGSTNVSMTNCVIAANSDASDAVNRGGSALVSAGCVSTVGGTSGLSLPNANLTCGTPLEHQYASFDPLADVVPPPFTLCLPVPNGNGKTYRLSPGTYCDKTLSGNITLDPGVYILRGTAIKPGGNGSLTGQGVTIFLMEGAQIYINANEQVNLSPPTSGPYAGITIFEDRGNTSALTLNGGANSVISGFIYAPDAPISYAGNSDMSGQGDCLRLVGKTVQMTGNSSVRTDCTAALGNREMYASRRITLAK
;
A
#
# COMPACT_ATOMS: atom_id res chain seq x y z
N MET A 1 -20.98 22.24 93.12
CA MET A 1 -19.94 22.23 92.06
C MET A 1 -20.48 21.77 90.70
N LEU A 2 -21.17 20.64 90.59
CA LEU A 2 -21.68 20.09 89.30
C LEU A 2 -22.62 21.05 88.52
N LYS A 3 -23.54 21.73 89.22
CA LYS A 3 -24.49 22.69 88.62
C LYS A 3 -23.80 23.90 87.97
N ALA A 4 -22.68 24.36 88.54
CA ALA A 4 -21.88 25.47 88.02
C ALA A 4 -21.02 25.05 86.82
N MET A 5 -20.60 23.78 86.75
CA MET A 5 -19.90 23.22 85.59
C MET A 5 -20.85 23.02 84.38
N ILE A 6 -22.08 22.54 84.61
CA ILE A 6 -23.09 22.38 83.54
C ILE A 6 -23.51 23.75 82.97
N LEU A 7 -23.68 24.76 83.82
CA LEU A 7 -23.98 26.12 83.39
C LEU A 7 -22.79 26.80 82.68
N ARG A 8 -21.55 26.46 83.03
CA ARG A 8 -20.35 26.91 82.30
C ARG A 8 -20.24 26.25 80.93
N PHE A 9 -20.54 24.96 80.80
CA PHE A 9 -20.58 24.25 79.52
C PHE A 9 -21.68 24.79 78.59
N ALA A 10 -22.89 25.04 79.12
CA ALA A 10 -23.99 25.63 78.36
C ALA A 10 -23.76 27.11 77.93
N ARG A 11 -22.85 27.82 78.60
CA ARG A 11 -22.43 29.19 78.24
C ARG A 11 -21.13 29.25 77.44
N ASP A 12 -20.49 28.11 77.19
CA ASP A 12 -19.20 28.10 76.50
C ASP A 12 -19.39 28.31 75.00
N ARG A 13 -19.15 29.55 74.55
CA ARG A 13 -19.17 29.92 73.12
C ARG A 13 -17.83 29.72 72.42
N ARG A 14 -16.80 29.24 73.13
CA ARG A 14 -15.44 29.07 72.60
C ARG A 14 -15.28 27.81 71.74
N GLY A 15 -16.27 26.92 71.70
CA GLY A 15 -16.32 25.73 70.84
C GLY A 15 -16.91 25.94 69.43
N ASN A 16 -17.40 27.14 69.10
CA ASN A 16 -18.10 27.39 67.83
C ASN A 16 -17.17 27.38 66.61
N PHE A 17 -15.89 27.73 66.80
CA PHE A 17 -14.93 27.71 65.70
C PHE A 17 -14.71 26.28 65.19
N ALA A 18 -14.45 25.31 66.08
CA ALA A 18 -14.22 23.92 65.69
C ALA A 18 -15.44 23.31 64.97
N LEU A 19 -16.66 23.61 65.41
CA LEU A 19 -17.89 23.12 64.78
C LEU A 19 -18.13 23.79 63.42
N ALA A 20 -17.97 25.12 63.33
CA ALA A 20 -18.11 25.84 62.07
C ALA A 20 -17.04 25.42 61.05
N THR A 21 -15.79 25.21 61.49
CA THR A 21 -14.71 24.69 60.65
C THR A 21 -15.01 23.26 60.20
N ALA A 22 -15.51 22.38 61.06
CA ALA A 22 -15.88 21.02 60.67
C ALA A 22 -17.00 20.99 59.62
N ILE A 23 -18.04 21.82 59.79
CA ILE A 23 -19.15 21.95 58.82
C ILE A 23 -18.65 22.54 57.50
N ALA A 24 -17.77 23.55 57.54
CA ALA A 24 -17.20 24.17 56.35
C ALA A 24 -16.17 23.29 55.62
N MET A 25 -15.45 22.43 56.35
CA MET A 25 -14.49 21.49 55.75
C MET A 25 -15.18 20.44 54.86
N LEU A 26 -16.38 19.98 55.22
CA LEU A 26 -17.12 18.97 54.44
C LEU A 26 -17.34 19.37 52.96
N PRO A 27 -17.96 20.51 52.62
CA PRO A 27 -18.14 20.91 51.23
C PRO A 27 -16.81 21.20 50.52
N ILE A 28 -15.79 21.70 51.23
CA ILE A 28 -14.46 21.95 50.66
C ILE A 28 -13.79 20.64 50.27
N MET A 29 -13.80 19.63 51.14
CA MET A 29 -13.20 18.32 50.87
C MET A 29 -13.93 17.58 49.74
N ILE A 30 -15.26 17.65 49.70
CA ILE A 30 -16.05 17.11 48.58
C ILE A 30 -15.67 17.81 47.26
N SER A 31 -15.48 19.12 47.29
CA SER A 31 -15.09 19.89 46.10
C SER A 31 -13.68 19.51 45.62
N VAL A 32 -12.71 19.40 46.53
CA VAL A 32 -11.34 18.98 46.19
C VAL A 32 -11.33 17.57 45.61
N ALA A 33 -12.07 16.64 46.21
CA ALA A 33 -12.16 15.27 45.72
C ALA A 33 -12.85 15.18 44.34
N GLY A 34 -13.89 15.99 44.10
CA GLY A 34 -14.51 16.09 42.77
C GLY A 34 -13.57 16.65 41.70
N ILE A 35 -12.71 17.60 42.07
CA ILE A 35 -11.66 18.12 41.18
C ILE A 35 -10.63 17.03 40.86
N MET A 36 -10.22 16.23 41.85
CA MET A 36 -9.28 15.12 41.65
C MET A 36 -9.84 14.06 40.69
N ASP A 37 -11.11 13.68 40.82
CA ASP A 37 -11.78 12.76 39.90
C ASP A 37 -11.83 13.32 38.47
N LEU A 38 -12.17 14.60 38.32
CA LEU A 38 -12.23 15.28 37.03
C LEU A 38 -10.85 15.36 36.36
N VAL A 39 -9.83 15.80 37.10
CA VAL A 39 -8.45 15.90 36.60
C VAL A 39 -7.92 14.52 36.25
N GLY A 40 -8.15 13.52 37.09
CA GLY A 40 -7.78 12.14 36.83
C GLY A 40 -8.45 11.56 35.59
N THR A 41 -9.76 11.75 35.43
CA THR A 41 -10.49 11.31 34.23
C THR A 41 -10.00 12.05 32.99
N SER A 42 -9.63 13.31 33.12
CA SER A 42 -9.06 14.10 32.01
C SER A 42 -7.68 13.59 31.59
N ASP A 43 -6.83 13.22 32.54
CA ASP A 43 -5.50 12.65 32.28
C ASP A 43 -5.62 11.27 31.62
N ASP A 44 -6.44 10.39 32.19
CA ASP A 44 -6.81 9.09 31.64
C ASP A 44 -7.32 9.21 30.20
N ALA A 45 -8.17 10.20 29.92
CA ALA A 45 -8.69 10.44 28.59
C ALA A 45 -7.63 10.96 27.60
N ALA A 46 -6.62 11.69 28.07
CA ALA A 46 -5.50 12.15 27.26
C ALA A 46 -4.53 10.99 26.95
N VAL A 47 -4.21 10.15 27.94
CA VAL A 47 -3.42 8.92 27.76
C VAL A 47 -4.12 7.98 26.79
N LEU A 48 -5.44 7.82 26.93
CA LEU A 48 -6.25 7.01 26.02
C LEU A 48 -6.19 7.53 24.58
N GLN A 49 -6.36 8.84 24.37
CA GLN A 49 -6.30 9.43 23.02
C GLN A 49 -4.91 9.26 22.40
N ASN A 50 -3.83 9.57 23.13
CA ASN A 50 -2.46 9.43 22.64
C ASN A 50 -2.13 7.97 22.27
N SER A 51 -2.61 7.02 23.08
CA SER A 51 -2.43 5.59 22.82
C SER A 51 -3.20 5.12 21.59
N LEU A 52 -4.41 5.65 21.36
CA LEU A 52 -5.21 5.39 20.17
C LEU A 52 -4.58 6.02 18.92
N ASP A 53 -4.09 7.25 18.99
CA ASP A 53 -3.42 7.92 17.86
C ASP A 53 -2.17 7.15 17.43
N ALA A 54 -1.34 6.73 18.40
CA ALA A 54 -0.16 5.91 18.15
C ALA A 54 -0.51 4.53 17.56
N ALA A 55 -1.54 3.86 18.12
CA ALA A 55 -2.01 2.58 17.60
C ALA A 55 -2.57 2.70 16.17
N GLY A 56 -3.37 3.73 15.90
CA GLY A 56 -3.93 4.01 14.59
C GLY A 56 -2.84 4.27 13.55
N LEU A 57 -1.82 5.07 13.89
CA LEU A 57 -0.68 5.33 13.01
C LEU A 57 0.09 4.05 12.73
N ALA A 58 0.40 3.26 13.76
CA ALA A 58 1.11 2.00 13.62
C ALA A 58 0.36 1.01 12.73
N VAL A 59 -0.97 0.90 12.89
CA VAL A 59 -1.83 0.12 12.00
C VAL A 59 -1.73 0.65 10.57
N GLY A 60 -1.80 1.96 10.37
CA GLY A 60 -1.62 2.59 9.07
C GLY A 60 -0.28 2.23 8.39
N THR A 61 0.80 2.07 9.16
CA THR A 61 2.13 1.69 8.62
C THR A 61 2.25 0.24 8.17
N LYS A 62 1.28 -0.62 8.47
CA LYS A 62 1.30 -2.06 8.12
C LYS A 62 0.02 -2.53 7.43
N TYR A 63 -1.01 -1.69 7.38
CA TYR A 63 -2.25 -2.02 6.70
C TYR A 63 -1.99 -2.36 5.24
N SER A 64 -2.71 -3.36 4.72
CA SER A 64 -2.79 -3.70 3.32
C SER A 64 -4.25 -3.95 2.94
N PRO A 65 -4.65 -3.65 1.69
CA PRO A 65 -5.93 -4.11 1.16
C PRO A 65 -6.07 -5.63 1.37
N GLY A 66 -7.26 -6.09 1.77
CA GLY A 66 -7.53 -7.49 2.08
C GLY A 66 -7.18 -7.95 3.50
N MET A 67 -6.58 -7.10 4.35
CA MET A 67 -6.39 -7.42 5.75
C MET A 67 -7.74 -7.56 6.46
N THR A 68 -7.97 -8.69 7.14
CA THR A 68 -9.23 -8.93 7.86
C THR A 68 -9.38 -7.98 9.06
N ALA A 69 -10.61 -7.66 9.44
CA ALA A 69 -10.90 -6.82 10.61
C ALA A 69 -10.25 -7.36 11.90
N SER A 70 -10.14 -8.69 12.05
CA SER A 70 -9.44 -9.32 13.16
C SER A 70 -7.94 -9.01 13.18
N ASN A 71 -7.28 -9.01 12.02
CA ASN A 71 -5.85 -8.73 11.89
C ASN A 71 -5.55 -7.25 12.12
N VAL A 72 -6.40 -6.36 11.58
CA VAL A 72 -6.33 -4.92 11.87
C VAL A 72 -6.45 -4.67 13.37
N ARG A 73 -7.42 -5.31 14.03
CA ARG A 73 -7.60 -5.23 15.49
C ARG A 73 -6.42 -5.80 16.27
N ALA A 74 -5.92 -6.99 15.91
CA ALA A 74 -4.79 -7.62 16.60
C ALA A 74 -3.51 -6.78 16.52
N LEU A 75 -3.25 -6.20 15.34
CA LEU A 75 -2.13 -5.29 15.15
C LEU A 75 -2.28 -4.03 16.00
N GLY A 76 -3.44 -3.37 15.93
CA GLY A 76 -3.72 -2.18 16.73
C GLY A 76 -3.63 -2.44 18.23
N LEU A 77 -4.16 -3.58 18.70
CA LEU A 77 -4.07 -4.04 20.08
C LEU A 77 -2.62 -4.17 20.56
N THR A 78 -1.71 -4.64 19.71
CA THR A 78 -0.29 -4.82 20.08
C THR A 78 0.34 -3.48 20.45
N PHE A 79 0.14 -2.45 19.62
CA PHE A 79 0.67 -1.11 19.88
C PHE A 79 -0.10 -0.40 21.00
N PHE A 80 -1.43 -0.55 21.03
CA PHE A 80 -2.28 0.05 22.05
C PHE A 80 -1.96 -0.48 23.45
N SER A 81 -1.87 -1.81 23.61
CA SER A 81 -1.54 -2.42 24.89
C SER A 81 -0.12 -2.09 25.34
N ALA A 82 0.86 -2.02 24.43
CA ALA A 82 2.21 -1.59 24.75
C ALA A 82 2.21 -0.16 25.33
N ASN A 83 1.51 0.78 24.69
CA ASN A 83 1.39 2.17 25.16
C ASN A 83 0.65 2.27 26.51
N MET A 84 -0.46 1.56 26.68
CA MET A 84 -1.23 1.56 27.94
C MET A 84 -0.47 0.88 29.08
N SER A 85 0.30 -0.18 28.78
CA SER A 85 1.10 -0.92 29.78
C SER A 85 2.29 -0.12 30.32
N ALA A 86 2.81 0.82 29.50
CA ALA A 86 3.84 1.75 29.94
C ALA A 86 3.27 2.83 30.90
N ALA A 87 1.95 3.06 30.88
CA ALA A 87 1.26 3.98 31.77
C ALA A 87 0.89 3.31 33.11
N ASP A 88 0.11 2.22 33.10
CA ASP A 88 -0.18 1.33 34.26
C ASP A 88 -0.96 0.07 33.80
N GLN A 89 -0.35 -1.12 33.91
CA GLN A 89 -0.98 -2.37 33.42
C GLN A 89 -2.28 -2.77 34.13
N GLN A 90 -2.37 -2.51 35.44
CA GLN A 90 -3.49 -2.99 36.25
C GLN A 90 -4.69 -2.04 36.08
N GLU A 91 -4.43 -0.73 36.08
CA GLU A 91 -5.44 0.32 35.95
C GLU A 91 -6.10 0.33 34.56
N TYR A 92 -5.36 0.03 33.50
CA TYR A 92 -5.82 0.17 32.13
C TYR A 92 -6.28 -1.12 31.43
N SER A 93 -6.34 -2.24 32.17
CA SER A 93 -6.76 -3.56 31.65
C SER A 93 -8.13 -3.54 30.94
N GLY A 94 -9.11 -2.79 31.47
CA GLY A 94 -10.44 -2.64 30.87
C GLY A 94 -10.42 -1.92 29.51
N SER A 95 -9.54 -0.94 29.34
CA SER A 95 -9.38 -0.23 28.06
C SER A 95 -8.77 -1.13 26.98
N VAL A 96 -7.85 -2.02 27.36
CA VAL A 96 -7.30 -3.02 26.43
C VAL A 96 -8.39 -3.98 25.95
N SER A 97 -9.27 -4.44 26.85
CA SER A 97 -10.39 -5.31 26.45
C SER A 97 -11.42 -4.60 25.56
N ASN A 98 -11.63 -3.30 25.77
CA ASN A 98 -12.62 -2.50 25.02
C ASN A 98 -12.09 -1.96 23.68
N PHE A 99 -10.81 -2.19 23.37
CA PHE A 99 -10.22 -1.69 22.14
C PHE A 99 -10.88 -2.33 20.91
N SER A 100 -11.25 -1.50 19.96
CA SER A 100 -11.77 -1.88 18.66
C SER A 100 -11.00 -1.17 17.54
N ALA A 101 -10.90 -1.84 16.40
CA ALA A 101 -10.31 -1.27 15.20
C ALA A 101 -11.09 -1.72 13.97
N ALA A 102 -11.22 -0.84 12.99
CA ALA A 102 -11.80 -1.14 11.69
C ALA A 102 -11.01 -0.43 10.59
N ALA A 103 -11.08 -0.99 9.39
CA ALA A 103 -10.55 -0.40 8.18
C ALA A 103 -11.68 -0.23 7.16
N SER A 104 -11.67 0.87 6.42
CA SER A 104 -12.61 1.17 5.34
C SER A 104 -11.92 1.96 4.23
N GLY A 105 -12.62 2.17 3.11
CA GLY A 105 -12.13 2.94 1.97
C GLY A 105 -11.79 2.09 0.76
N ASP A 106 -11.09 2.69 -0.20
CA ASP A 106 -10.72 2.11 -1.48
C ASP A 106 -9.30 2.56 -1.90
N ALA A 107 -8.88 2.19 -3.11
CA ALA A 107 -7.55 2.49 -3.64
C ALA A 107 -7.20 3.99 -3.68
N SER A 108 -8.19 4.90 -3.63
CA SER A 108 -7.96 6.35 -3.57
C SER A 108 -7.64 6.84 -2.15
N ALA A 109 -8.24 6.23 -1.12
CA ALA A 109 -7.94 6.50 0.27
C ALA A 109 -8.51 5.41 1.19
N TYR A 110 -7.70 4.93 2.13
CA TYR A 110 -8.15 4.05 3.22
C TYR A 110 -8.20 4.80 4.55
N TYR A 111 -9.14 4.41 5.40
CA TYR A 111 -9.31 4.96 6.75
C TYR A 111 -9.21 3.83 7.77
N ILE A 112 -8.36 4.03 8.77
CA ILE A 112 -8.26 3.15 9.95
C ILE A 112 -8.88 3.89 11.12
N SER A 113 -9.97 3.36 11.66
CA SER A 113 -10.59 3.86 12.88
C SER A 113 -10.25 2.94 14.04
N VAL A 114 -9.77 3.51 15.13
CA VAL A 114 -9.53 2.82 16.39
C VAL A 114 -10.27 3.52 17.51
N SER A 115 -10.82 2.77 18.45
CA SER A 115 -11.53 3.32 19.60
C SER A 115 -11.38 2.45 20.83
N SER A 116 -11.51 3.07 22.00
CA SER A 116 -11.54 2.38 23.28
C SER A 116 -12.23 3.29 24.32
N SER A 117 -12.44 2.74 25.52
CA SER A 117 -13.02 3.45 26.64
C SER A 117 -12.26 3.16 27.93
N ILE A 118 -12.28 4.14 28.82
CA ILE A 118 -11.77 4.03 30.19
C ILE A 118 -12.82 4.53 31.16
N SER A 119 -12.85 3.98 32.37
CA SER A 119 -13.79 4.41 33.40
C SER A 119 -13.08 4.52 34.74
N ARG A 120 -13.05 5.74 35.31
CA ARG A 120 -12.49 5.99 36.63
C ARG A 120 -13.58 5.84 37.68
N ALA A 121 -13.31 5.10 38.75
CA ALA A 121 -14.23 5.00 39.88
C ALA A 121 -14.36 6.36 40.57
N SER A 122 -15.58 6.73 40.99
CA SER A 122 -15.76 7.99 41.72
C SER A 122 -15.24 7.86 43.15
N PHE A 123 -14.69 8.96 43.69
CA PHE A 123 -14.32 9.07 45.09
C PHE A 123 -15.52 8.86 46.05
N ILE A 124 -16.74 9.13 45.59
CA ILE A 124 -17.97 8.89 46.36
C ILE A 124 -18.39 7.44 46.17
N ARG A 125 -18.31 6.64 47.23
CA ARG A 125 -18.76 5.24 47.22
C ARG A 125 -20.25 5.16 46.86
N GLY A 126 -20.56 4.49 45.75
CA GLY A 126 -21.93 4.32 45.24
C GLY A 126 -22.36 5.37 44.20
N ALA A 127 -21.53 6.37 43.90
CA ALA A 127 -21.71 7.23 42.74
C ALA A 127 -21.29 6.50 41.45
N PRO A 128 -21.86 6.87 40.29
CA PRO A 128 -21.46 6.30 39.02
C PRO A 128 -19.99 6.58 38.71
N SER A 129 -19.32 5.63 38.07
CA SER A 129 -17.99 5.84 37.50
C SER A 129 -18.03 6.89 36.38
N TRP A 130 -16.89 7.49 36.09
CA TRP A 130 -16.74 8.52 35.08
C TRP A 130 -16.13 7.93 33.82
N PRO A 131 -16.94 7.61 32.79
CA PRO A 131 -16.43 7.01 31.55
C PRO A 131 -15.87 8.08 30.61
N ALA A 132 -14.75 7.78 29.98
CA ALA A 132 -14.22 8.50 28.83
C ALA A 132 -14.12 7.55 27.64
N HIS A 133 -14.76 7.93 26.54
CA HIS A 133 -14.67 7.24 25.25
C HIS A 133 -13.81 8.08 24.32
N ARG A 134 -12.88 7.43 23.61
CA ARG A 134 -11.99 8.09 22.65
C ARG A 134 -11.87 7.27 21.38
N SER A 135 -11.59 7.98 20.29
CA SER A 135 -11.36 7.39 18.99
C SER A 135 -10.30 8.18 18.25
N ALA A 136 -9.52 7.47 17.43
CA ALA A 136 -8.60 8.06 16.48
C ALA A 136 -8.91 7.52 15.08
N SER A 137 -8.73 8.36 14.07
CA SER A 137 -8.85 7.98 12.67
C SER A 137 -7.55 8.30 11.95
N VAL A 138 -7.11 7.40 11.08
CA VAL A 138 -5.90 7.58 10.28
C VAL A 138 -6.26 7.42 8.81
N LYS A 139 -5.93 8.44 8.02
CA LYS A 139 -6.09 8.45 6.57
C LYS A 139 -4.80 8.00 5.91
N LEU A 140 -4.92 7.00 5.04
CA LEU A 140 -3.87 6.53 4.16
C LEU A 140 -4.18 7.01 2.75
N GLU A 141 -3.31 7.83 2.20
CA GLU A 141 -3.41 8.32 0.82
C GLU A 141 -2.26 7.75 -0.02
N PRO A 142 -2.49 7.47 -1.30
CA PRO A 142 -1.43 7.12 -2.23
C PRO A 142 -0.36 8.23 -2.32
N GLY A 143 0.90 7.84 -2.52
CA GLY A 143 2.01 8.78 -2.68
C GLY A 143 2.12 9.35 -4.10
N ALA A 144 3.35 9.47 -4.61
CA ALA A 144 3.57 9.99 -5.97
C ALA A 144 3.26 8.94 -7.04
N GLN A 145 2.88 9.33 -8.25
CA GLN A 145 2.61 8.36 -9.32
C GLN A 145 3.88 7.57 -9.69
N ALA A 146 3.75 6.25 -9.71
CA ALA A 146 4.83 5.33 -10.05
C ALA A 146 4.66 4.78 -11.47
N CYS A 147 5.79 4.42 -12.10
CA CYS A 147 5.84 3.77 -13.41
C CYS A 147 6.40 2.35 -13.34
N VAL A 148 7.23 2.09 -12.35
CA VAL A 148 7.76 0.76 -12.05
C VAL A 148 7.54 0.50 -10.58
N LEU A 149 6.99 -0.67 -10.26
CA LEU A 149 6.80 -1.13 -8.90
C LEU A 149 7.24 -2.60 -8.78
N ALA A 150 8.24 -2.86 -7.94
CA ALA A 150 8.56 -4.20 -7.49
C ALA A 150 7.85 -4.50 -6.16
N LEU A 151 7.08 -5.59 -6.13
CA LEU A 151 6.24 -5.97 -4.99
C LEU A 151 6.94 -6.86 -3.97
N ASP A 152 8.03 -7.54 -4.33
CA ASP A 152 8.72 -8.46 -3.42
C ASP A 152 9.29 -7.70 -2.20
N PRO A 153 8.95 -8.11 -0.96
CA PRO A 153 9.34 -7.40 0.25
C PRO A 153 10.80 -7.62 0.67
N GLN A 154 11.52 -8.59 0.09
CA GLN A 154 12.87 -8.98 0.55
C GLN A 154 13.87 -9.17 -0.61
N ALA A 155 13.46 -9.01 -1.86
CA ALA A 155 14.34 -9.22 -3.01
C ALA A 155 15.49 -8.20 -3.05
N SER A 156 16.74 -8.70 -3.12
CA SER A 156 17.88 -7.89 -3.53
C SER A 156 17.71 -7.46 -4.99
N ALA A 157 18.07 -6.21 -5.31
CA ALA A 157 17.88 -5.61 -6.63
C ALA A 157 16.45 -5.82 -7.19
N ALA A 158 15.44 -5.66 -6.33
CA ALA A 158 14.02 -5.84 -6.68
C ALA A 158 13.62 -5.05 -7.93
N VAL A 159 14.16 -3.84 -8.08
CA VAL A 159 14.27 -3.18 -9.39
C VAL A 159 15.74 -3.12 -9.79
N SER A 160 16.08 -3.72 -10.93
CA SER A 160 17.45 -3.78 -11.43
C SER A 160 17.56 -3.06 -12.76
N LEU A 161 18.41 -2.04 -12.81
CA LEU A 161 18.71 -1.23 -14.00
C LEU A 161 20.17 -1.50 -14.38
N GLN A 162 20.39 -2.34 -15.40
CA GLN A 162 21.72 -2.88 -15.70
C GLN A 162 22.16 -2.63 -17.15
N GLY A 163 23.47 -2.58 -17.36
CA GLY A 163 24.11 -2.48 -18.68
C GLY A 163 24.47 -1.04 -19.05
N SER A 164 24.24 -0.69 -20.33
CA SER A 164 24.48 0.66 -20.88
C SER A 164 23.15 1.28 -21.31
N THR A 165 22.18 1.26 -20.41
CA THR A 165 20.79 1.62 -20.69
C THR A 165 20.50 3.07 -20.34
N ASN A 166 19.63 3.73 -21.10
CA ASN A 166 19.11 5.04 -20.77
C ASN A 166 17.62 4.90 -20.44
N VAL A 167 17.26 5.08 -19.17
CA VAL A 167 15.89 4.97 -18.68
C VAL A 167 15.40 6.37 -18.31
N SER A 168 14.49 6.93 -19.10
CA SER A 168 13.88 8.23 -18.84
C SER A 168 12.40 8.08 -18.49
N MET A 169 12.03 8.47 -17.28
CA MET A 169 10.70 8.43 -16.69
C MET A 169 10.30 9.82 -16.19
N THR A 170 9.98 10.73 -17.12
CA THR A 170 9.70 12.13 -16.78
C THR A 170 8.47 12.24 -15.87
N ASN A 171 8.65 12.78 -14.66
CA ASN A 171 7.64 12.94 -13.59
C ASN A 171 7.12 11.64 -12.96
N CYS A 172 7.80 10.50 -13.16
CA CYS A 172 7.36 9.22 -12.62
C CYS A 172 8.32 8.69 -11.55
N VAL A 173 7.79 7.90 -10.62
CA VAL A 173 8.59 7.26 -9.57
C VAL A 173 8.88 5.79 -9.88
N ILE A 174 10.11 5.37 -9.62
CA ILE A 174 10.48 3.95 -9.54
C ILE A 174 10.32 3.53 -8.08
N ALA A 175 9.51 2.52 -7.82
CA ALA A 175 9.18 2.05 -6.49
C ALA A 175 9.63 0.61 -6.26
N ALA A 176 10.12 0.31 -5.06
CA ALA A 176 10.39 -1.06 -4.62
C ALA A 176 9.92 -1.28 -3.18
N ASN A 177 9.15 -2.34 -2.96
CA ASN A 177 8.68 -2.74 -1.63
C ASN A 177 9.73 -3.54 -0.84
N SER A 178 10.85 -3.89 -1.47
CA SER A 178 11.94 -4.62 -0.83
C SER A 178 12.64 -3.79 0.22
N ASP A 179 12.93 -4.39 1.38
CA ASP A 179 13.72 -3.83 2.47
C ASP A 179 15.24 -4.09 2.35
N ALA A 180 15.66 -4.75 1.27
CA ALA A 180 17.07 -5.00 0.99
C ALA A 180 17.88 -3.69 0.86
N SER A 181 19.17 -3.73 1.22
CA SER A 181 20.06 -2.57 1.11
C SER A 181 20.25 -2.07 -0.32
N ASP A 182 19.92 -2.88 -1.31
CA ASP A 182 19.99 -2.56 -2.74
C ASP A 182 18.65 -2.81 -3.47
N ALA A 183 17.52 -2.55 -2.79
CA ALA A 183 16.17 -2.74 -3.32
C ALA A 183 15.98 -2.15 -4.74
N VAL A 184 16.57 -0.99 -5.01
CA VAL A 184 16.77 -0.50 -6.37
C VAL A 184 18.27 -0.45 -6.65
N ASN A 185 18.71 -1.23 -7.63
CA ASN A 185 20.11 -1.33 -7.99
C ASN A 185 20.31 -0.84 -9.42
N ARG A 186 21.18 0.15 -9.58
CA ARG A 186 21.64 0.64 -10.87
C ARG A 186 23.12 0.29 -11.02
N GLY A 187 23.44 -0.61 -11.95
CA GLY A 187 24.82 -1.00 -12.24
C GLY A 187 25.24 -0.72 -13.69
N GLY A 188 26.53 -0.92 -13.95
CA GLY A 188 27.15 -0.60 -15.24
C GLY A 188 27.18 0.91 -15.52
N SER A 189 26.92 1.26 -16.79
CA SER A 189 26.89 2.64 -17.29
C SER A 189 25.47 3.14 -17.52
N ALA A 190 24.47 2.51 -16.90
CA ALA A 190 23.08 2.89 -17.07
C ALA A 190 22.85 4.33 -16.59
N LEU A 191 22.06 5.09 -17.35
CA LEU A 191 21.60 6.44 -17.04
C LEU A 191 20.12 6.38 -16.68
N VAL A 192 19.74 7.03 -15.58
CA VAL A 192 18.37 7.08 -15.08
C VAL A 192 17.95 8.53 -14.95
N SER A 193 16.85 8.90 -15.56
CA SER A 193 16.19 10.19 -15.37
C SER A 193 14.77 9.91 -14.89
N ALA A 194 14.41 10.29 -13.67
CA ALA A 194 13.09 10.00 -13.12
C ALA A 194 12.59 11.13 -12.22
N GLY A 195 11.28 11.17 -11.93
CA GLY A 195 10.75 12.08 -10.93
C GLY A 195 11.36 11.79 -9.56
N CYS A 196 11.38 10.51 -9.16
CA CYS A 196 12.09 10.05 -7.98
C CYS A 196 12.30 8.53 -7.99
N VAL A 197 13.03 8.03 -7.01
CA VAL A 197 13.07 6.61 -6.64
C VAL A 197 12.63 6.49 -5.19
N SER A 198 11.69 5.60 -4.89
CA SER A 198 11.16 5.38 -3.54
C SER A 198 11.26 3.92 -3.15
N THR A 199 11.87 3.62 -2.00
CA THR A 199 12.14 2.25 -1.58
C THR A 199 11.89 2.05 -0.09
N VAL A 200 11.51 0.83 0.29
CA VAL A 200 11.46 0.43 1.71
C VAL A 200 12.86 0.21 2.26
N GLY A 201 13.74 -0.40 1.46
CA GLY A 201 15.14 -0.63 1.76
C GLY A 201 16.03 0.54 1.35
N GLY A 202 17.23 0.19 0.87
CA GLY A 202 18.22 1.11 0.33
C GLY A 202 18.32 1.07 -1.18
N THR A 203 19.11 1.97 -1.75
CA THR A 203 19.43 2.01 -3.17
C THR A 203 20.93 1.94 -3.44
N SER A 204 21.29 1.43 -4.62
CA SER A 204 22.69 1.32 -5.05
C SER A 204 22.88 1.94 -6.43
N GLY A 205 23.94 2.75 -6.56
CA GLY A 205 24.34 3.34 -7.84
C GLY A 205 23.45 4.50 -8.32
N LEU A 206 22.58 5.09 -7.51
CA LEU A 206 21.69 6.19 -7.93
C LEU A 206 22.25 7.59 -7.64
N SER A 207 23.52 7.82 -7.96
CA SER A 207 24.17 9.13 -7.81
C SER A 207 24.41 9.82 -9.15
N LEU A 208 24.53 11.15 -9.13
CA LEU A 208 25.04 11.91 -10.27
C LEU A 208 26.44 11.40 -10.68
N PRO A 209 26.79 11.44 -11.98
CA PRO A 209 26.00 11.96 -13.11
C PRO A 209 25.00 10.96 -13.69
N ASN A 210 24.92 9.76 -13.11
CA ASN A 210 24.25 8.64 -13.73
C ASN A 210 22.76 8.53 -13.38
N ALA A 211 22.33 9.09 -12.27
CA ALA A 211 20.92 9.22 -11.92
C ALA A 211 20.57 10.70 -11.73
N ASN A 212 19.66 11.21 -12.54
CA ASN A 212 19.09 12.55 -12.45
C ASN A 212 17.65 12.44 -11.93
N LEU A 213 17.46 12.73 -10.65
CA LEU A 213 16.16 12.65 -10.00
C LEU A 213 15.64 14.05 -9.69
N THR A 214 14.38 14.33 -10.05
CA THR A 214 13.76 15.64 -9.75
C THR A 214 13.65 15.89 -8.24
N CYS A 215 13.48 14.84 -7.44
CA CYS A 215 13.49 14.91 -5.98
C CYS A 215 14.88 15.11 -5.35
N GLY A 216 15.95 15.18 -6.14
CA GLY A 216 17.33 15.31 -5.68
C GLY A 216 17.98 13.97 -5.36
N THR A 217 17.58 13.34 -4.26
CA THR A 217 18.10 12.02 -3.82
C THR A 217 16.99 10.98 -3.74
N PRO A 218 17.29 9.68 -3.92
CA PRO A 218 16.33 8.61 -3.67
C PRO A 218 15.70 8.73 -2.27
N LEU A 219 14.41 8.42 -2.18
CA LEU A 219 13.67 8.34 -0.92
C LEU A 219 13.75 6.90 -0.42
N GLU A 220 14.72 6.63 0.43
CA GLU A 220 14.91 5.34 1.10
C GLU A 220 14.08 5.26 2.39
N HIS A 221 13.90 4.05 2.92
CA HIS A 221 13.15 3.81 4.18
C HIS A 221 11.72 4.36 4.18
N GLN A 222 11.09 4.34 3.02
CA GLN A 222 9.69 4.74 2.86
C GLN A 222 8.75 3.56 3.19
N TYR A 223 7.46 3.85 3.33
CA TYR A 223 6.47 2.80 3.44
C TYR A 223 6.28 2.06 2.12
N ALA A 224 6.00 0.75 2.21
CA ALA A 224 5.65 -0.07 1.06
C ALA A 224 4.45 0.51 0.31
N SER A 225 4.54 0.48 -1.01
CA SER A 225 3.49 0.86 -1.94
C SER A 225 2.41 -0.23 -1.98
N PHE A 226 1.16 0.16 -2.18
CA PHE A 226 0.08 -0.79 -2.42
C PHE A 226 0.20 -1.41 -3.81
N ASP A 227 -0.27 -2.65 -3.95
CA ASP A 227 -0.46 -3.25 -5.26
C ASP A 227 -1.66 -2.57 -5.96
N PRO A 228 -1.44 -1.85 -7.09
CA PRO A 228 -2.49 -1.09 -7.76
C PRO A 228 -3.57 -1.96 -8.40
N LEU A 229 -3.30 -3.25 -8.65
CA LEU A 229 -4.23 -4.18 -9.30
C LEU A 229 -4.63 -5.34 -8.37
N ALA A 230 -4.43 -5.20 -7.05
CA ALA A 230 -4.82 -6.17 -6.04
C ALA A 230 -6.29 -6.64 -6.17
N ASP A 231 -7.19 -5.70 -6.46
CA ASP A 231 -8.64 -5.97 -6.51
C ASP A 231 -9.12 -6.41 -7.91
N VAL A 232 -8.25 -6.48 -8.91
CA VAL A 232 -8.62 -6.96 -10.24
C VAL A 232 -8.84 -8.47 -10.18
N VAL A 233 -10.04 -8.89 -10.57
CA VAL A 233 -10.44 -10.29 -10.67
C VAL A 233 -10.39 -10.72 -12.13
N PRO A 234 -9.58 -11.75 -12.48
CA PRO A 234 -9.58 -12.34 -13.82
C PRO A 234 -10.97 -12.83 -14.23
N PRO A 235 -11.31 -12.77 -15.53
CA PRO A 235 -12.56 -13.32 -16.04
C PRO A 235 -12.62 -14.83 -15.82
N PRO A 236 -13.82 -15.42 -15.63
CA PRO A 236 -13.97 -16.87 -15.50
C PRO A 236 -13.53 -17.58 -16.79
N PHE A 237 -13.02 -18.80 -16.64
CA PHE A 237 -12.56 -19.59 -17.77
C PHE A 237 -13.72 -19.95 -18.71
N THR A 238 -13.47 -19.83 -20.00
CA THR A 238 -14.37 -20.34 -21.05
C THR A 238 -13.77 -21.60 -21.68
N LEU A 239 -14.52 -22.24 -22.58
CA LEU A 239 -14.02 -23.38 -23.35
C LEU A 239 -12.76 -22.98 -24.13
N CYS A 240 -11.74 -23.84 -24.09
CA CYS A 240 -10.52 -23.66 -24.85
C CYS A 240 -10.84 -23.63 -26.35
N LEU A 241 -10.55 -22.51 -27.00
CA LEU A 241 -10.75 -22.31 -28.42
C LEU A 241 -9.63 -23.01 -29.23
N PRO A 242 -9.96 -23.54 -30.42
CA PRO A 242 -8.94 -24.02 -31.32
C PRO A 242 -8.09 -22.84 -31.83
N VAL A 243 -6.78 -23.06 -31.94
CA VAL A 243 -5.88 -22.14 -32.62
C VAL A 243 -6.03 -22.37 -34.13
N PRO A 244 -6.32 -21.34 -34.94
CA PRO A 244 -6.45 -21.49 -36.39
C PRO A 244 -5.18 -22.09 -37.00
N ASN A 245 -5.32 -22.93 -38.03
CA ASN A 245 -4.20 -23.45 -38.80
C ASN A 245 -3.50 -22.27 -39.49
N GLY A 246 -2.44 -21.75 -38.88
CA GLY A 246 -1.69 -20.63 -39.40
C GLY A 246 -0.91 -21.03 -40.63
N ASN A 247 -1.35 -20.62 -41.82
CA ASN A 247 -0.56 -20.71 -43.05
C ASN A 247 0.79 -20.02 -42.80
N GLY A 248 1.87 -20.79 -42.77
CA GLY A 248 3.22 -20.26 -42.53
C GLY A 248 3.45 -19.66 -41.14
N LYS A 249 2.85 -20.23 -40.08
CA LYS A 249 3.00 -19.75 -38.68
C LYS A 249 2.45 -18.33 -38.43
N THR A 250 1.45 -17.92 -39.21
CA THR A 250 0.72 -16.66 -38.96
C THR A 250 -0.63 -16.99 -38.34
N TYR A 251 -0.88 -16.51 -37.14
CA TYR A 251 -2.10 -16.71 -36.36
C TYR A 251 -2.85 -15.39 -36.22
N ARG A 252 -4.16 -15.42 -36.46
CA ARG A 252 -5.06 -14.34 -36.06
C ARG A 252 -6.07 -14.91 -35.08
N LEU A 253 -5.94 -14.51 -33.82
CA LEU A 253 -6.76 -15.02 -32.73
C LEU A 253 -7.89 -14.03 -32.46
N SER A 254 -9.06 -14.59 -32.13
CA SER A 254 -10.20 -13.83 -31.63
C SER A 254 -10.24 -13.93 -30.11
N PRO A 255 -10.87 -12.96 -29.41
CA PRO A 255 -10.95 -12.98 -27.94
C PRO A 255 -11.53 -14.29 -27.40
N GLY A 256 -10.91 -14.84 -26.36
CA GLY A 256 -11.33 -16.10 -25.75
C GLY A 256 -10.22 -16.82 -24.99
N THR A 257 -10.49 -18.07 -24.61
CA THR A 257 -9.56 -18.90 -23.82
C THR A 257 -8.73 -19.79 -24.74
N TYR A 258 -7.41 -19.82 -24.56
CA TYR A 258 -6.47 -20.69 -25.28
C TYR A 258 -5.66 -21.51 -24.27
N CYS A 259 -5.59 -22.83 -24.47
CA CYS A 259 -5.06 -23.76 -23.47
C CYS A 259 -3.96 -24.67 -24.04
N ASP A 260 -2.89 -24.88 -23.27
CA ASP A 260 -1.85 -25.90 -23.49
C ASP A 260 -1.22 -25.86 -24.90
N LYS A 261 -0.97 -24.65 -25.44
CA LYS A 261 -0.30 -24.46 -26.74
C LYS A 261 0.97 -23.65 -26.60
N THR A 262 1.87 -23.84 -27.57
CA THR A 262 2.96 -22.91 -27.82
C THR A 262 2.70 -22.22 -29.15
N LEU A 263 2.55 -20.90 -29.13
CA LEU A 263 2.35 -20.07 -30.31
C LEU A 263 3.68 -19.48 -30.75
N SER A 264 4.08 -19.74 -31.99
CA SER A 264 5.34 -19.26 -32.58
C SER A 264 5.12 -18.75 -33.99
N GLY A 265 5.70 -17.61 -34.35
CA GLY A 265 5.56 -16.95 -35.64
C GLY A 265 4.92 -15.57 -35.48
N ASN A 266 4.03 -15.20 -36.40
CA ASN A 266 3.33 -13.91 -36.36
C ASN A 266 1.95 -14.11 -35.72
N ILE A 267 1.70 -13.47 -34.59
CA ILE A 267 0.50 -13.63 -33.79
C ILE A 267 -0.20 -12.28 -33.72
N THR A 268 -1.38 -12.20 -34.31
CA THR A 268 -2.25 -11.03 -34.26
C THR A 268 -3.46 -11.33 -33.39
N LEU A 269 -3.71 -10.49 -32.40
CA LEU A 269 -4.85 -10.54 -31.50
C LEU A 269 -5.85 -9.47 -31.92
N ASP A 270 -7.08 -9.89 -32.24
CA ASP A 270 -8.18 -8.95 -32.42
C ASP A 270 -8.55 -8.27 -31.08
N PRO A 271 -9.09 -7.04 -31.08
CA PRO A 271 -9.42 -6.34 -29.84
C PRO A 271 -10.31 -7.16 -28.90
N GLY A 272 -9.95 -7.23 -27.62
CA GLY A 272 -10.72 -7.96 -26.61
C GLY A 272 -9.86 -8.68 -25.57
N VAL A 273 -10.50 -9.59 -24.82
CA VAL A 273 -9.90 -10.27 -23.67
C VAL A 273 -9.44 -11.68 -24.05
N TYR A 274 -8.20 -12.01 -23.72
CA TYR A 274 -7.57 -13.30 -23.96
C TYR A 274 -7.22 -13.97 -22.64
N ILE A 275 -7.59 -15.23 -22.47
CA ILE A 275 -7.23 -16.03 -21.30
C ILE A 275 -6.31 -17.15 -21.77
N LEU A 276 -5.04 -17.06 -21.43
CA LEU A 276 -4.03 -18.06 -21.78
C LEU A 276 -3.83 -18.98 -20.58
N ARG A 277 -4.06 -20.28 -20.74
CA ARG A 277 -3.92 -21.29 -19.69
C ARG A 277 -2.84 -22.29 -20.09
N GLY A 278 -1.77 -22.43 -19.30
CA GLY A 278 -0.64 -23.30 -19.65
C GLY A 278 -0.02 -23.01 -21.03
N THR A 279 -0.31 -21.84 -21.61
CA THR A 279 0.01 -21.50 -22.99
C THR A 279 1.24 -20.59 -23.03
N ALA A 280 2.18 -20.88 -23.92
CA ALA A 280 3.37 -20.08 -24.13
C ALA A 280 3.26 -19.29 -25.45
N ILE A 281 3.40 -17.97 -25.38
CA ILE A 281 3.62 -17.14 -26.56
C ILE A 281 5.12 -16.93 -26.71
N LYS A 282 5.69 -17.52 -27.76
CA LYS A 282 7.11 -17.44 -28.09
C LYS A 282 7.26 -17.27 -29.60
N PRO A 283 7.17 -16.04 -30.13
CA PRO A 283 7.17 -15.78 -31.56
C PRO A 283 8.35 -16.46 -32.29
N GLY A 284 9.57 -16.36 -31.76
CA GLY A 284 10.75 -17.02 -32.34
C GLY A 284 11.25 -16.34 -33.62
N GLY A 285 12.57 -16.22 -33.76
CA GLY A 285 13.20 -15.69 -34.98
C GLY A 285 12.85 -14.22 -35.20
N ASN A 286 12.11 -13.92 -36.28
CA ASN A 286 11.58 -12.59 -36.58
C ASN A 286 10.05 -12.53 -36.37
N GLY A 287 9.51 -13.38 -35.49
CA GLY A 287 8.08 -13.43 -35.19
C GLY A 287 7.58 -12.14 -34.53
N SER A 288 6.25 -12.00 -34.47
CA SER A 288 5.61 -10.82 -33.92
C SER A 288 4.41 -11.16 -33.03
N LEU A 289 4.13 -10.32 -32.04
CA LEU A 289 2.90 -10.32 -31.25
C LEU A 289 2.26 -8.93 -31.34
N THR A 290 1.13 -8.84 -32.03
CA THR A 290 0.42 -7.57 -32.26
C THR A 290 -1.01 -7.64 -31.75
N GLY A 291 -1.49 -6.61 -31.06
CA GLY A 291 -2.87 -6.53 -30.60
C GLY A 291 -3.19 -5.14 -30.06
N GLN A 292 -4.26 -4.52 -30.55
CA GLN A 292 -4.69 -3.20 -30.10
C GLN A 292 -6.01 -3.34 -29.33
N GLY A 293 -6.12 -2.69 -28.17
CA GLY A 293 -7.31 -2.83 -27.33
C GLY A 293 -7.44 -4.24 -26.74
N VAL A 294 -6.33 -4.85 -26.33
CA VAL A 294 -6.30 -6.22 -25.83
C VAL A 294 -5.90 -6.29 -24.36
N THR A 295 -6.51 -7.21 -23.62
CA THR A 295 -6.06 -7.60 -22.28
C THR A 295 -5.74 -9.09 -22.30
N ILE A 296 -4.52 -9.46 -21.94
CA ILE A 296 -4.01 -10.83 -21.96
C ILE A 296 -3.85 -11.31 -20.52
N PHE A 297 -4.67 -12.26 -20.11
CA PHE A 297 -4.56 -12.96 -18.84
C PHE A 297 -3.66 -14.19 -18.97
N LEU A 298 -2.58 -14.27 -18.19
CA LEU A 298 -1.67 -15.40 -18.12
C LEU A 298 -1.97 -16.24 -16.88
N MET A 299 -2.67 -17.37 -17.09
CA MET A 299 -3.16 -18.27 -16.05
C MET A 299 -2.41 -19.61 -16.11
N GLU A 300 -2.36 -20.33 -14.99
CA GLU A 300 -1.91 -21.73 -14.93
C GLU A 300 -0.54 -21.98 -15.62
N GLY A 301 0.47 -21.15 -15.32
CA GLY A 301 1.81 -21.31 -15.91
C GLY A 301 1.94 -20.83 -17.36
N ALA A 302 0.93 -20.09 -17.87
CA ALA A 302 1.07 -19.39 -19.14
C ALA A 302 2.18 -18.35 -19.07
N GLN A 303 2.87 -18.14 -20.19
CA GLN A 303 4.02 -17.24 -20.27
C GLN A 303 4.08 -16.52 -21.61
N ILE A 304 4.63 -15.31 -21.60
CA ILE A 304 5.02 -14.57 -22.79
C ILE A 304 6.53 -14.40 -22.76
N TYR A 305 7.19 -14.87 -23.82
CA TYR A 305 8.63 -14.78 -23.99
C TYR A 305 8.94 -14.13 -25.33
N ILE A 306 9.33 -12.86 -25.28
CA ILE A 306 9.70 -12.05 -26.44
C ILE A 306 11.16 -11.65 -26.28
N ASN A 307 11.99 -11.98 -27.27
CA ASN A 307 13.43 -11.73 -27.19
C ASN A 307 14.08 -11.44 -28.55
N ALA A 308 15.29 -10.87 -28.53
CA ALA A 308 16.11 -10.58 -29.70
C ALA A 308 15.42 -9.67 -30.74
N ASN A 309 15.14 -10.18 -31.93
CA ASN A 309 14.58 -9.41 -33.06
C ASN A 309 13.04 -9.52 -33.15
N GLU A 310 12.41 -10.18 -32.20
CA GLU A 310 10.96 -10.36 -32.17
C GLU A 310 10.25 -9.04 -31.90
N GLN A 311 9.12 -8.83 -32.57
CA GLN A 311 8.37 -7.57 -32.47
C GLN A 311 7.16 -7.72 -31.55
N VAL A 312 6.91 -6.72 -30.72
CA VAL A 312 5.73 -6.66 -29.86
C VAL A 312 5.06 -5.30 -29.96
N ASN A 313 3.78 -5.30 -30.34
CA ASN A 313 2.97 -4.10 -30.40
C ASN A 313 1.62 -4.33 -29.72
N LEU A 314 1.53 -3.91 -28.46
CA LEU A 314 0.37 -4.15 -27.61
C LEU A 314 -0.15 -2.86 -26.98
N SER A 315 -1.47 -2.68 -27.01
CA SER A 315 -2.15 -1.63 -26.27
C SER A 315 -3.38 -2.16 -25.54
N PRO A 316 -3.69 -1.62 -24.36
CA PRO A 316 -4.84 -2.05 -23.59
C PRO A 316 -6.14 -1.48 -24.18
N PRO A 317 -7.31 -2.03 -23.83
CA PRO A 317 -8.57 -1.35 -24.06
C PRO A 317 -8.62 -0.03 -23.27
N THR A 318 -9.30 1.00 -23.81
CA THR A 318 -9.47 2.30 -23.13
C THR A 318 -10.73 2.38 -22.27
N SER A 319 -11.60 1.37 -22.34
CA SER A 319 -12.85 1.28 -21.60
C SER A 319 -13.16 -0.16 -21.18
N GLY A 320 -14.16 -0.34 -20.31
CA GLY A 320 -14.54 -1.64 -19.76
C GLY A 320 -13.80 -2.02 -18.48
N PRO A 321 -14.10 -3.20 -17.90
CA PRO A 321 -13.60 -3.59 -16.59
C PRO A 321 -12.08 -3.75 -16.52
N TYR A 322 -11.42 -4.00 -17.66
CA TYR A 322 -9.96 -4.18 -17.75
C TYR A 322 -9.25 -3.05 -18.48
N ALA A 323 -9.89 -1.88 -18.64
CA ALA A 323 -9.32 -0.72 -19.29
C ALA A 323 -7.91 -0.39 -18.76
N GLY A 324 -6.94 -0.15 -19.64
CA GLY A 324 -5.57 0.15 -19.23
C GLY A 324 -4.70 -1.07 -18.87
N ILE A 325 -5.23 -2.29 -18.80
CA ILE A 325 -4.46 -3.51 -18.52
C ILE A 325 -4.17 -4.25 -19.82
N THR A 326 -2.89 -4.43 -20.14
CA THR A 326 -2.44 -5.11 -21.36
C THR A 326 -2.07 -6.55 -21.07
N ILE A 327 -1.28 -6.78 -20.01
CA ILE A 327 -0.89 -8.12 -19.56
C ILE A 327 -1.18 -8.22 -18.07
N PHE A 328 -1.91 -9.26 -17.68
CA PHE A 328 -2.20 -9.60 -16.30
C PHE A 328 -1.83 -11.06 -16.07
N GLU A 329 -0.80 -11.30 -15.29
CA GLU A 329 -0.42 -12.64 -14.86
C GLU A 329 -1.05 -12.96 -13.51
N ASP A 330 -1.66 -14.14 -13.42
CA ASP A 330 -2.41 -14.56 -12.25
C ASP A 330 -1.53 -14.72 -11.01
N ARG A 331 -2.14 -14.51 -9.84
CA ARG A 331 -1.46 -14.72 -8.57
C ARG A 331 -1.13 -16.20 -8.41
N GLY A 332 0.11 -16.50 -8.06
CA GLY A 332 0.66 -17.86 -8.00
C GLY A 332 1.26 -18.36 -9.32
N ASN A 333 1.09 -17.67 -10.44
CA ASN A 333 1.93 -17.91 -11.62
C ASN A 333 3.32 -17.29 -11.37
N THR A 334 4.35 -18.11 -11.54
CA THR A 334 5.75 -17.73 -11.26
C THR A 334 6.60 -17.73 -12.53
N SER A 335 5.95 -17.82 -13.71
CA SER A 335 6.61 -17.94 -14.99
C SER A 335 7.18 -16.60 -15.41
N ALA A 336 8.48 -16.52 -15.67
CA ALA A 336 9.13 -15.25 -15.99
C ALA A 336 8.51 -14.58 -17.23
N LEU A 337 8.12 -13.31 -17.09
CA LEU A 337 7.60 -12.50 -18.19
C LEU A 337 8.76 -11.76 -18.86
N THR A 338 9.08 -12.14 -20.10
CA THR A 338 10.19 -11.53 -20.86
C THR A 338 9.66 -10.73 -22.03
N LEU A 339 9.94 -9.43 -22.04
CA LEU A 339 9.49 -8.46 -23.01
C LEU A 339 10.69 -7.68 -23.56
N ASN A 340 11.58 -8.40 -24.25
CA ASN A 340 12.80 -7.87 -24.85
C ASN A 340 12.65 -7.76 -26.38
N GLY A 341 11.64 -7.02 -26.83
CA GLY A 341 11.35 -6.86 -28.26
C GLY A 341 12.40 -6.02 -29.00
N GLY A 342 12.57 -6.27 -30.30
CA GLY A 342 13.46 -5.53 -31.18
C GLY A 342 13.01 -4.07 -31.43
N ALA A 343 13.77 -3.35 -32.27
CA ALA A 343 13.46 -1.96 -32.61
C ALA A 343 12.03 -1.80 -33.18
N ASN A 344 11.31 -0.75 -32.79
CA ASN A 344 9.89 -0.46 -33.11
C ASN A 344 8.84 -1.27 -32.36
N SER A 345 9.22 -2.08 -31.38
CA SER A 345 8.27 -2.67 -30.44
C SER A 345 7.71 -1.59 -29.53
N VAL A 346 6.39 -1.60 -29.30
CA VAL A 346 5.67 -0.62 -28.48
C VAL A 346 4.72 -1.37 -27.56
N ILE A 347 4.86 -1.17 -26.26
CA ILE A 347 3.91 -1.72 -25.28
C ILE A 347 3.45 -0.57 -24.39
N SER A 348 2.13 -0.43 -24.29
CA SER A 348 1.49 0.52 -23.38
C SER A 348 0.58 -0.24 -22.42
N GLY A 349 0.10 0.44 -21.38
CA GLY A 349 -0.76 -0.13 -20.35
C GLY A 349 -0.01 -0.67 -19.14
N PHE A 350 -0.79 -1.30 -18.26
CA PHE A 350 -0.29 -2.09 -17.14
C PHE A 350 0.18 -3.46 -17.62
N ILE A 351 1.38 -3.81 -17.16
CA ILE A 351 1.96 -5.15 -17.20
C ILE A 351 2.10 -5.59 -15.75
N TYR A 352 1.32 -6.57 -15.37
CA TYR A 352 1.16 -7.02 -13.99
C TYR A 352 1.57 -8.48 -13.86
N ALA A 353 2.57 -8.76 -13.04
CA ALA A 353 3.08 -10.09 -12.74
C ALA A 353 3.55 -10.16 -11.28
N PRO A 354 2.63 -10.22 -10.30
CA PRO A 354 2.93 -9.97 -8.90
C PRO A 354 3.84 -11.03 -8.26
N ASP A 355 3.79 -12.26 -8.78
CA ASP A 355 4.53 -13.43 -8.26
C ASP A 355 5.67 -13.89 -9.19
N ALA A 356 5.87 -13.21 -10.33
CA ALA A 356 6.89 -13.54 -11.32
C ALA A 356 7.85 -12.37 -11.63
N PRO A 357 9.10 -12.67 -12.01
CA PRO A 357 10.03 -11.65 -12.44
C PRO A 357 9.67 -11.13 -13.84
N ILE A 358 9.73 -9.81 -14.02
CA ILE A 358 9.61 -9.14 -15.32
C ILE A 358 11.01 -8.77 -15.82
N SER A 359 11.39 -9.25 -17.01
CA SER A 359 12.52 -8.73 -17.77
C SER A 359 11.96 -7.87 -18.90
N TYR A 360 12.30 -6.59 -18.90
CA TYR A 360 11.91 -5.65 -19.95
C TYR A 360 13.17 -5.08 -20.58
N ALA A 361 13.28 -5.18 -21.91
CA ALA A 361 14.31 -4.47 -22.66
C ALA A 361 13.69 -3.30 -23.41
N GLY A 362 14.07 -2.08 -23.02
CA GLY A 362 13.62 -0.86 -23.66
C GLY A 362 14.02 -0.77 -25.12
N ASN A 363 13.10 -0.28 -25.94
CA ASN A 363 13.19 -0.15 -27.39
C ASN A 363 12.51 1.12 -27.92
N SER A 364 12.17 2.08 -27.04
CA SER A 364 11.55 3.34 -27.43
C SER A 364 12.59 4.30 -28.01
N ASP A 365 12.28 4.88 -29.16
CA ASP A 365 12.96 6.07 -29.65
C ASP A 365 12.73 7.21 -28.64
N MET A 366 13.81 7.70 -28.03
CA MET A 366 13.80 8.79 -27.04
C MET A 366 13.32 10.14 -27.62
N SER A 367 12.87 10.17 -28.88
CA SER A 367 12.68 11.36 -29.70
C SER A 367 11.23 11.85 -29.86
N GLY A 368 10.21 11.27 -29.22
CA GLY A 368 8.88 11.87 -29.31
C GLY A 368 7.75 11.15 -28.59
N GLN A 369 7.47 11.60 -27.35
CA GLN A 369 6.36 11.18 -26.48
C GLN A 369 6.46 9.73 -25.99
N GLY A 370 7.17 9.51 -24.87
CA GLY A 370 7.35 8.19 -24.26
C GLY A 370 6.05 7.41 -24.04
N ASP A 371 6.18 6.09 -23.88
CA ASP A 371 5.03 5.20 -23.80
C ASP A 371 4.33 5.28 -22.44
N CYS A 372 3.03 4.98 -22.45
CA CYS A 372 2.22 4.88 -21.23
C CYS A 372 2.31 3.49 -20.61
N LEU A 373 3.52 3.12 -20.21
CA LEU A 373 3.82 1.83 -19.61
C LEU A 373 3.79 1.92 -18.08
N ARG A 374 3.18 0.92 -17.43
CA ARG A 374 3.24 0.69 -15.98
C ARG A 374 3.65 -0.75 -15.72
N LEU A 375 4.81 -0.94 -15.09
CA LEU A 375 5.34 -2.26 -14.76
C LEU A 375 5.10 -2.55 -13.28
N VAL A 376 4.41 -3.65 -12.98
CA VAL A 376 4.20 -4.17 -11.63
C VAL A 376 4.63 -5.62 -11.62
N GLY A 377 5.78 -5.92 -11.04
CA GLY A 377 6.34 -7.28 -11.00
C GLY A 377 6.69 -7.72 -9.59
N LYS A 378 6.93 -9.01 -9.38
CA LYS A 378 7.63 -9.48 -8.17
C LYS A 378 8.98 -8.77 -8.06
N THR A 379 9.75 -8.87 -9.15
CA THR A 379 10.96 -8.08 -9.41
C THR A 379 10.90 -7.54 -10.84
N VAL A 380 11.51 -6.39 -11.09
CA VAL A 380 11.56 -5.78 -12.42
C VAL A 380 13.01 -5.55 -12.82
N GLN A 381 13.46 -6.26 -13.84
CA GLN A 381 14.75 -6.02 -14.48
C GLN A 381 14.52 -5.22 -15.76
N MET A 382 15.15 -4.06 -15.85
CA MET A 382 15.18 -3.25 -17.07
C MET A 382 16.58 -3.31 -17.69
N THR A 383 16.60 -3.76 -18.94
CA THR A 383 17.73 -3.66 -19.85
C THR A 383 17.30 -2.80 -21.06
N GLY A 384 18.18 -2.44 -21.99
CA GLY A 384 17.85 -1.55 -23.12
C GLY A 384 17.47 -0.09 -22.77
N ASN A 385 17.40 0.78 -23.79
CA ASN A 385 17.04 2.19 -23.64
C ASN A 385 15.51 2.35 -23.60
N SER A 386 14.96 3.01 -22.59
CA SER A 386 13.52 3.17 -22.39
C SER A 386 13.13 4.63 -22.14
N SER A 387 12.04 5.09 -22.74
CA SER A 387 11.35 6.34 -22.40
C SER A 387 9.91 6.05 -21.98
N VAL A 388 9.54 6.40 -20.75
CA VAL A 388 8.19 6.27 -20.19
C VAL A 388 7.69 7.66 -19.78
N ARG A 389 6.42 7.96 -20.06
CA ARG A 389 5.79 9.22 -19.62
C ARG A 389 4.77 9.00 -18.50
N THR A 390 4.57 10.06 -17.72
CA THR A 390 3.69 10.02 -16.54
C THR A 390 2.23 10.32 -16.88
N ASP A 391 1.93 11.27 -17.78
CA ASP A 391 0.56 11.59 -18.16
C ASP A 391 -0.03 10.52 -19.10
N CYS A 392 -0.77 9.60 -18.49
CA CYS A 392 -1.28 8.38 -19.13
C CYS A 392 -2.72 8.06 -18.74
N THR A 393 -3.42 8.99 -18.10
CA THR A 393 -4.78 8.79 -17.56
C THR A 393 -5.75 8.20 -18.59
N ALA A 394 -5.78 8.74 -19.80
CA ALA A 394 -6.63 8.24 -20.90
C ALA A 394 -6.22 6.85 -21.41
N ALA A 395 -4.91 6.55 -21.46
CA ALA A 395 -4.39 5.27 -21.94
C ALA A 395 -4.53 4.15 -20.90
N LEU A 396 -4.60 4.51 -19.61
CA LEU A 396 -4.68 3.59 -18.48
C LEU A 396 -6.11 3.40 -17.96
N GLY A 397 -7.12 3.93 -18.65
CA GLY A 397 -8.51 3.79 -18.23
C GLY A 397 -8.78 4.34 -16.82
N ASN A 398 -8.14 5.48 -16.49
CA ASN A 398 -8.15 6.12 -15.16
C ASN A 398 -7.54 5.27 -14.03
N ARG A 399 -6.84 4.18 -14.33
CA ARG A 399 -6.06 3.45 -13.34
C ARG A 399 -4.79 4.20 -13.01
N GLU A 400 -4.48 4.25 -11.73
CA GLU A 400 -3.31 4.92 -11.21
C GLU A 400 -2.45 3.94 -10.42
N MET A 401 -1.14 4.19 -10.45
CA MET A 401 -0.16 3.44 -9.69
C MET A 401 0.64 4.44 -8.87
N TYR A 402 0.86 4.11 -7.61
CA TYR A 402 1.46 5.04 -6.66
C TYR A 402 2.64 4.41 -5.93
N ALA A 403 3.69 5.20 -5.76
CA ALA A 403 4.84 4.89 -4.92
C ALA A 403 4.58 5.36 -3.50
N SER A 404 4.82 4.47 -2.54
CA SER A 404 4.68 4.74 -1.12
C SER A 404 3.27 5.19 -0.74
N ARG A 405 3.13 5.64 0.51
CA ARG A 405 1.87 6.15 1.05
C ARG A 405 2.11 7.31 1.99
N ARG A 406 1.13 8.20 2.05
CA ARG A 406 1.02 9.24 3.09
C ARG A 406 0.08 8.75 4.16
N ILE A 407 0.53 8.82 5.41
CA ILE A 407 -0.26 8.43 6.57
C ILE A 407 -0.46 9.69 7.41
N THR A 408 -1.71 10.08 7.61
CA THR A 408 -2.07 11.29 8.37
C THR A 408 -3.12 10.96 9.41
N LEU A 409 -3.05 11.60 10.58
CA LEU A 409 -4.15 11.56 11.54
C LEU A 409 -5.32 12.37 10.96
N ALA A 410 -6.45 11.70 10.76
CA ALA A 410 -7.72 12.35 10.45
C ALA A 410 -8.37 12.74 11.78
N LYS A 411 -8.36 14.03 12.10
CA LYS A 411 -9.03 14.59 13.27
C LYS A 411 -10.52 14.74 13.04
#